data_AF-A0A2E3MWN6-F1
#
_entry.id   AF-A0A2E3MWN6-F1
#
_cell.length_a   1.000
_cell.length_b   1.000
_cell.length_c   1.000
_cell.angle_alpha   90.00
_cell.angle_beta   90.00
_cell.angle_gamma   90.00
#
_symmetry.space_group_name_H-M   'P 1'
#
loop_
_entity.id
_entity.type
_entity.pdbx_description
1 polymer ?
#
loop_
_entity_poly.entity_id
_entity_poly.type
_entity_poly.pdbx_seq_one_letter_code
_entity_poly.pdbx_strand_id
1 'polypeptide(L)'
;MSSFTSFSAPLNIEYDVKASRLLGADHWRVTETFRYMIGGLDSGRWVTVPAGYLTDGASVPRLLWSRLPPWGHYGQAAAVHDILCESLTIVENGQPVRITRREADRVLAEAMEVLGVDPATRRAISLGVAVYRVVARPLQPSWNSAKRALESEWRGYRDQAAV
;
A
#
# COMPACT_ATOMS: atom_id res chain seq x y z
N MET A 1 2.60 -18.58 -15.97
CA MET A 1 2.94 -18.79 -14.54
C MET A 1 4.08 -17.85 -14.21
N SER A 2 3.78 -16.61 -13.79
CA SER A 2 4.81 -15.62 -13.46
C SER A 2 5.03 -15.63 -11.96
N SER A 3 6.11 -16.32 -11.57
CA SER A 3 6.66 -16.39 -10.22
C SER A 3 7.09 -14.99 -9.77
N PHE A 4 6.48 -14.41 -8.74
CA PHE A 4 7.04 -13.36 -7.85
C PHE A 4 8.06 -12.34 -8.44
N THR A 5 7.94 -11.91 -9.69
CA THR A 5 9.07 -11.26 -10.36
C THR A 5 9.20 -9.78 -10.06
N SER A 6 8.15 -9.11 -9.54
CA SER A 6 8.19 -7.65 -9.38
C SER A 6 8.33 -7.14 -7.94
N PHE A 7 8.26 -8.00 -6.92
CA PHE A 7 8.42 -7.58 -5.51
C PHE A 7 9.79 -7.98 -4.97
N SER A 8 10.47 -7.07 -4.27
CA SER A 8 11.82 -7.33 -3.76
C SER A 8 11.88 -8.12 -2.45
N ALA A 9 10.78 -8.17 -1.69
CA ALA A 9 10.67 -8.84 -0.38
C ALA A 9 9.20 -9.14 -0.06
N PRO A 10 8.88 -10.10 0.83
CA PRO A 10 7.53 -10.34 1.32
C PRO A 10 7.00 -9.16 2.16
N LEU A 11 5.67 -9.05 2.31
CA LEU A 11 5.09 -8.07 3.22
C LEU A 11 5.18 -8.59 4.65
N ASN A 12 6.05 -7.95 5.42
CA ASN A 12 6.10 -8.12 6.86
C ASN A 12 5.39 -6.92 7.51
N ILE A 13 4.28 -7.20 8.20
CA ILE A 13 3.48 -6.20 8.89
C ILE A 13 3.16 -6.64 10.32
N GLU A 14 3.06 -5.67 11.20
CA GLU A 14 2.66 -5.85 12.59
C GLU A 14 1.57 -4.85 12.96
N TYR A 15 0.61 -5.28 13.78
CA TYR A 15 -0.42 -4.37 14.25
C TYR A 15 0.19 -3.35 15.22
N ASP A 16 0.04 -2.05 14.93
CA ASP A 16 0.56 -1.00 15.79
C ASP A 16 -0.57 -0.45 16.67
N VAL A 17 -0.63 -0.94 17.92
CA VAL A 17 -1.65 -0.54 18.90
C VAL A 17 -1.58 0.96 19.19
N LYS A 18 -0.37 1.54 19.26
CA LYS A 18 -0.15 2.95 19.58
C LYS A 18 -0.68 3.82 18.43
N ALA A 19 -0.27 3.52 17.20
CA ALA A 19 -0.73 4.23 16.01
C ALA A 19 -2.24 4.08 15.82
N SER A 20 -2.78 2.87 16.03
CA SER A 20 -4.21 2.61 15.86
C SER A 20 -5.08 3.42 16.83
N ARG A 21 -4.64 3.53 18.09
CA ARG A 21 -5.31 4.36 19.10
C ARG A 21 -5.22 5.85 18.78
N LEU A 22 -4.05 6.34 18.38
CA LEU A 22 -3.82 7.76 18.12
C LEU A 22 -4.51 8.26 16.84
N LEU A 23 -4.58 7.40 15.82
CA LEU A 23 -5.17 7.73 14.52
C LEU A 23 -6.65 7.35 14.43
N GLY A 24 -7.19 6.64 15.44
CA GLY A 24 -8.62 6.30 15.53
C GLY A 24 -9.09 5.24 14.52
N ALA A 25 -8.17 4.52 13.89
CA ALA A 25 -8.44 3.44 12.94
C ALA A 25 -7.35 2.38 13.05
N ASP A 26 -7.63 1.15 12.62
CA ASP A 26 -6.62 0.08 12.65
C ASP A 26 -5.48 0.40 11.68
N HIS A 27 -4.26 0.45 12.22
CA HIS A 27 -3.03 0.69 11.47
C HIS A 27 -2.05 -0.47 11.67
N TRP A 28 -1.45 -0.86 10.55
CA TRP A 28 -0.46 -1.92 10.47
C TRP A 28 0.85 -1.32 10.01
N ARG A 29 1.93 -1.66 10.68
CA ARG A 29 3.25 -1.14 10.40
C ARG A 29 4.03 -2.12 9.55
N VAL A 30 4.55 -1.65 8.43
CA VAL A 30 5.50 -2.39 7.60
C VAL A 30 6.82 -2.49 8.36
N THR A 31 7.28 -3.69 8.67
CA THR A 31 8.52 -3.90 9.44
C THR A 31 9.75 -4.05 8.57
N GLU A 32 9.57 -4.35 7.29
CA GLU A 32 10.66 -4.54 6.33
C GLU A 32 10.41 -3.74 5.06
N THR A 33 11.46 -3.05 4.59
CA THR A 33 11.37 -2.26 3.35
C THR A 33 11.25 -3.19 2.16
N PHE A 34 10.27 -2.95 1.31
CA PHE A 34 10.15 -3.68 0.05
C PHE A 34 9.88 -2.73 -1.12
N ARG A 35 10.20 -3.20 -2.32
CA ARG A 35 10.00 -2.46 -3.58
C ARG A 35 9.08 -3.25 -4.50
N TYR A 36 8.25 -2.52 -5.25
CA TYR A 36 7.44 -3.04 -6.34
C TYR A 36 7.90 -2.45 -7.67
N MET A 37 8.27 -3.30 -8.61
CA MET A 37 8.70 -2.96 -9.97
C MET A 37 7.48 -2.87 -10.89
N ILE A 38 7.19 -1.67 -11.40
CA ILE A 38 6.01 -1.40 -12.23
C ILE A 38 6.31 -1.78 -13.68
N GLY A 39 5.48 -2.59 -14.32
CA GLY A 39 5.63 -2.97 -15.72
C GLY A 39 6.72 -4.01 -16.00
N GLY A 40 7.36 -4.56 -14.96
CA GLY A 40 8.40 -5.59 -15.06
C GLY A 40 9.72 -5.18 -14.39
N LEU A 41 10.64 -6.13 -14.25
CA LEU A 41 11.94 -5.93 -13.59
C LEU A 41 12.82 -4.88 -14.28
N ASP A 42 12.79 -4.84 -15.61
CA ASP A 42 13.66 -3.98 -16.42
C ASP A 42 13.01 -2.65 -16.81
N SER A 43 11.84 -2.33 -16.26
CA SER A 43 11.10 -1.11 -16.64
C SER A 43 11.77 0.18 -16.18
N GLY A 44 12.72 0.10 -15.24
CA GLY A 44 13.30 1.25 -14.57
C GLY A 44 12.30 2.00 -13.68
N ARG A 45 11.09 1.46 -13.44
CA ARG A 45 10.02 2.08 -12.66
C ARG A 45 9.73 1.28 -11.41
N TRP A 46 9.76 1.92 -10.24
CA TRP A 46 9.45 1.24 -8.99
C TRP A 46 8.83 2.13 -7.93
N VAL A 47 8.21 1.48 -6.95
CA VAL A 47 7.66 2.07 -5.74
C VAL A 47 8.39 1.45 -4.56
N THR A 48 8.79 2.27 -3.60
CA THR A 48 9.44 1.79 -2.37
C THR A 48 8.49 2.00 -1.21
N VAL A 49 8.17 0.94 -0.48
CA VAL A 49 7.46 0.98 0.79
C VAL A 49 8.50 0.86 1.90
N PRO A 50 8.81 1.94 2.64
CA PRO A 50 9.86 1.91 3.66
C PRO A 50 9.40 1.15 4.90
N ALA A 51 10.34 0.50 5.57
CA ALA A 51 10.13 0.01 6.93
C ALA A 51 9.73 1.18 7.85
N GLY A 52 8.75 0.93 8.71
CA GLY A 52 8.12 1.94 9.57
C GLY A 52 6.88 2.57 8.97
N TYR A 53 6.60 2.37 7.68
CA TYR A 53 5.38 2.88 7.04
C TYR A 53 4.13 2.29 7.70
N LEU A 54 3.17 3.16 8.01
CA LEU A 54 1.87 2.74 8.55
C LEU A 54 0.90 2.61 7.39
N THR A 55 0.34 1.42 7.17
CA THR A 55 -0.73 1.16 6.20
C THR A 55 -2.02 0.90 6.96
N ASP A 56 -3.12 1.48 6.50
CA ASP A 56 -4.49 1.15 6.94
C ASP A 56 -5.00 -0.14 6.27
N GLY A 57 -4.15 -0.80 5.47
CA GLY A 57 -4.45 -1.97 4.69
C GLY A 57 -5.33 -1.64 3.50
N ALA A 58 -5.99 -2.66 2.96
CA ALA A 58 -6.94 -2.42 1.89
C ALA A 58 -8.09 -1.56 2.44
N SER A 59 -8.05 -0.26 2.12
CA SER A 59 -9.08 0.77 2.36
C SER A 59 -10.33 0.49 1.50
N VAL A 60 -10.73 -0.77 1.48
CA VAL A 60 -11.88 -1.32 0.81
C VAL A 60 -13.07 -1.08 1.74
N PRO A 61 -14.19 -0.53 1.24
CA PRO A 61 -15.40 -0.34 2.04
C PRO A 61 -15.74 -1.59 2.83
N ARG A 62 -16.01 -1.46 4.15
CA ARG A 62 -16.35 -2.58 5.06
C ARG A 62 -17.41 -3.54 4.49
N LEU A 63 -18.27 -3.05 3.60
CA LEU A 63 -19.27 -3.84 2.88
C LEU A 63 -18.66 -5.01 2.08
N LEU A 64 -17.45 -4.84 1.56
CA LEU A 64 -16.73 -5.84 0.76
C LEU A 64 -15.88 -6.78 1.63
N TRP A 65 -15.70 -6.49 2.94
CA TRP A 65 -14.95 -7.34 3.88
C TRP A 65 -15.60 -8.72 4.08
N SER A 66 -16.90 -8.83 3.79
CA SER A 66 -17.63 -10.10 3.81
C SER A 66 -17.14 -11.12 2.78
N ARG A 67 -16.52 -10.66 1.67
CA ARG A 67 -15.96 -11.52 0.61
C ARG A 67 -14.46 -11.37 0.44
N LEU A 68 -13.88 -10.26 0.87
CA LEU A 68 -12.48 -9.89 0.67
C LEU A 68 -11.86 -9.52 2.03
N PRO A 69 -11.16 -10.43 2.72
CA PRO A 69 -10.59 -10.14 4.02
C PRO A 69 -9.58 -8.99 3.92
N PRO A 70 -9.49 -8.08 4.90
CA PRO A 70 -8.62 -6.91 4.82
C PRO A 70 -7.14 -7.23 4.55
N TRP A 71 -6.72 -8.44 4.94
CA TRP A 71 -5.39 -8.99 4.73
C TRP A 71 -5.49 -10.33 4.00
N GLY A 72 -4.70 -10.50 2.95
CA GLY A 72 -4.71 -11.70 2.11
C GLY A 72 -3.68 -11.61 0.99
N HIS A 73 -3.88 -12.37 -0.08
CA HIS A 73 -2.95 -12.47 -1.23
C HIS A 73 -2.66 -11.12 -1.93
N TYR A 74 -3.48 -10.09 -1.70
CA TYR A 74 -3.28 -8.74 -2.23
C TYR A 74 -2.72 -7.72 -1.22
N GLY A 75 -2.36 -8.13 0.01
CA GLY A 75 -1.90 -7.21 1.05
C GLY A 75 -0.70 -6.36 0.62
N GLN A 76 0.24 -6.97 -0.11
CA GLN A 76 1.38 -6.26 -0.72
C GLN A 76 0.93 -5.17 -1.70
N ALA A 77 -0.02 -5.50 -2.57
CA ALA A 77 -0.55 -4.56 -3.55
C ALA A 77 -1.32 -3.41 -2.86
N ALA A 78 -2.02 -3.69 -1.76
CA ALA A 78 -2.68 -2.66 -0.95
C ALA A 78 -1.67 -1.68 -0.33
N ALA A 79 -0.62 -2.19 0.33
CA ALA A 79 0.41 -1.32 0.92
C ALA A 79 1.14 -0.45 -0.13
N VAL A 80 1.39 -0.99 -1.34
CA VAL A 80 1.90 -0.21 -2.48
C VAL A 80 0.90 0.86 -2.91
N HIS A 81 -0.39 0.53 -2.98
CA HIS A 81 -1.42 1.49 -3.35
C HIS A 81 -1.59 2.60 -2.31
N ASP A 82 -1.52 2.29 -1.01
CA ASP A 82 -1.63 3.28 0.07
C ASP A 82 -0.49 4.30 0.02
N ILE A 83 0.76 3.84 -0.16
CA ILE A 83 1.88 4.78 -0.23
C ILE A 83 1.81 5.62 -1.51
N LEU A 84 1.32 5.05 -2.62
CA LEU A 84 1.04 5.82 -3.82
C LEU A 84 -0.12 6.78 -3.59
N CYS A 85 -1.14 6.40 -2.80
CA CYS A 85 -2.23 7.21 -2.24
C CYS A 85 -1.74 8.51 -1.63
N GLU A 86 -0.74 8.39 -0.77
CA GLU A 86 -0.19 9.51 -0.02
C GLU A 86 0.86 10.31 -0.77
N SER A 87 1.74 9.65 -1.54
CA SER A 87 2.87 10.32 -2.18
C SER A 87 2.58 10.79 -3.61
N LEU A 88 1.67 10.12 -4.32
CA LEU A 88 1.46 10.29 -5.78
C LEU A 88 2.76 10.29 -6.57
N THR A 89 3.78 9.56 -6.11
CA THR A 89 5.12 9.61 -6.67
C THR A 89 5.65 8.19 -6.85
N ILE A 90 6.24 7.93 -8.00
CA ILE A 90 7.01 6.71 -8.29
C ILE A 90 8.45 7.12 -8.57
N VAL A 91 9.36 6.15 -8.59
CA VAL A 91 10.69 6.37 -9.14
C VAL A 91 10.72 5.82 -10.57
N GLU A 92 11.21 6.61 -11.51
CA GLU A 92 11.43 6.23 -12.90
C GLU A 92 12.85 6.63 -13.29
N ASN A 93 13.67 5.66 -13.70
CA ASN A 93 15.08 5.84 -14.05
C ASN A 93 15.89 6.61 -12.98
N GLY A 94 15.58 6.34 -11.71
CA GLY A 94 16.23 6.99 -10.56
C GLY A 94 15.72 8.39 -10.24
N GLN A 95 14.71 8.90 -10.94
CA GLN A 95 14.10 10.20 -10.69
C GLN A 95 12.68 10.06 -10.11
N PRO A 96 12.28 10.90 -9.14
CA PRO A 96 10.91 10.90 -8.64
C PRO A 96 9.97 11.51 -9.68
N VAL A 97 9.00 10.73 -10.14
CA VAL A 97 7.99 11.14 -11.12
C VAL A 97 6.63 11.15 -10.45
N ARG A 98 5.92 12.27 -10.58
CA ARG A 98 4.57 12.42 -10.06
C ARG A 98 3.58 11.69 -10.97
N ILE A 99 2.78 10.83 -10.39
CA ILE A 99 1.72 10.08 -11.07
C ILE A 99 0.35 10.62 -10.70
N THR A 100 -0.65 10.22 -11.46
CA THR A 100 -2.06 10.48 -11.19
C THR A 100 -2.67 9.37 -10.31
N ARG A 101 -3.79 9.68 -9.65
CA ARG A 101 -4.60 8.67 -8.93
C ARG A 101 -4.96 7.48 -9.82
N ARG A 102 -5.29 7.75 -11.08
CA ARG A 102 -5.64 6.70 -12.05
C ARG A 102 -4.47 5.77 -12.34
N GLU A 103 -3.25 6.28 -12.36
CA GLU A 103 -2.05 5.47 -12.53
C GLU A 103 -1.75 4.65 -11.29
N ALA A 104 -1.94 5.19 -10.09
CA ALA A 104 -1.84 4.40 -8.85
C ALA A 104 -2.82 3.22 -8.85
N ASP A 105 -4.06 3.43 -9.31
CA ASP A 105 -5.06 2.36 -9.43
C ASP A 105 -4.70 1.30 -10.49
N ARG A 106 -3.99 1.71 -11.56
CA ARG A 106 -3.43 0.76 -12.53
C ARG A 106 -2.30 -0.07 -11.92
N VAL A 107 -1.41 0.57 -11.15
CA VAL A 107 -0.33 -0.11 -10.43
C VAL A 107 -0.90 -1.13 -9.43
N LEU A 108 -1.98 -0.80 -8.74
CA LEU A 108 -2.69 -1.74 -7.87
C LEU A 108 -3.23 -2.96 -8.65
N ALA A 109 -3.91 -2.72 -9.77
CA ALA A 109 -4.46 -3.81 -10.60
C ALA A 109 -3.36 -4.72 -11.16
N GLU A 110 -2.23 -4.14 -11.57
CA GLU A 110 -1.05 -4.85 -12.03
C GLU A 110 -0.40 -5.66 -10.91
N ALA A 111 -0.19 -5.05 -9.74
CA ALA A 111 0.39 -5.70 -8.57
C ALA A 111 -0.47 -6.90 -8.11
N MET A 112 -1.80 -6.76 -8.10
CA MET A 112 -2.72 -7.87 -7.81
C MET A 112 -2.60 -9.01 -8.83
N GLU A 113 -2.41 -8.68 -10.11
CA GLU A 113 -2.21 -9.67 -11.17
C GLU A 113 -0.88 -10.43 -11.01
N VAL A 114 0.19 -9.72 -10.63
CA VAL A 114 1.50 -10.33 -10.30
C VAL A 114 1.40 -11.26 -9.09
N LEU A 115 0.59 -10.90 -8.08
CA LEU A 115 0.36 -11.71 -6.88
C LEU A 115 -0.57 -12.92 -7.15
N GLY A 116 -1.07 -13.09 -8.38
CA GLY A 116 -1.96 -14.20 -8.74
C GLY A 116 -3.35 -14.10 -8.11
N VAL A 117 -3.78 -12.89 -7.74
CA VAL A 117 -5.12 -12.63 -7.21
C VAL A 117 -6.15 -12.99 -8.28
N ASP A 118 -7.22 -13.67 -7.88
CA ASP A 118 -8.23 -14.11 -8.83
C ASP A 118 -8.87 -12.92 -9.57
N PRO A 119 -9.27 -13.08 -10.84
CA PRO A 119 -9.78 -11.97 -11.64
C PRO A 119 -11.04 -11.29 -11.06
N ALA A 120 -11.86 -12.01 -10.28
CA ALA A 120 -13.08 -11.47 -9.71
C ALA A 120 -12.75 -10.52 -8.55
N THR A 121 -11.89 -10.95 -7.62
CA THR A 121 -11.35 -10.13 -6.53
C THR A 121 -10.65 -8.90 -7.07
N ARG A 122 -9.75 -9.07 -8.05
CA ARG A 122 -9.03 -7.96 -8.68
C ARG A 122 -9.99 -6.92 -9.27
N ARG A 123 -11.06 -7.36 -9.96
CA ARG A 123 -12.09 -6.47 -10.51
C ARG A 123 -12.89 -5.77 -9.42
N ALA A 124 -13.28 -6.47 -8.36
CA ALA A 124 -14.02 -5.90 -7.25
C ALA A 124 -13.22 -4.79 -6.54
N ILE A 125 -11.94 -5.04 -6.25
CA ILE A 125 -11.04 -4.05 -5.64
C ILE A 125 -10.83 -2.87 -6.59
N SER A 126 -10.52 -3.14 -7.86
CA SER A 126 -10.31 -2.10 -8.88
C SER A 126 -11.55 -1.21 -9.08
N LEU A 127 -12.75 -1.79 -9.01
CA LEU A 127 -14.00 -1.05 -9.07
C LEU A 127 -14.21 -0.21 -7.81
N GLY A 128 -13.92 -0.76 -6.63
CA GLY A 128 -14.01 -0.05 -5.35
C GLY A 128 -13.15 1.21 -5.33
N VAL A 129 -11.88 1.11 -5.72
CA VAL A 129 -10.98 2.28 -5.79
C VAL A 129 -11.41 3.27 -6.88
N ALA A 130 -11.94 2.79 -8.01
CA ALA A 130 -12.44 3.66 -9.06
C ALA A 130 -13.69 4.45 -8.62
N VAL A 131 -14.62 3.81 -7.91
CA VAL A 131 -15.80 4.46 -7.32
C VAL A 131 -15.36 5.48 -6.27
N TYR A 132 -14.45 5.10 -5.35
CA TYR A 132 -13.92 6.02 -4.35
C TYR A 132 -13.28 7.25 -4.99
N ARG A 133 -12.47 7.08 -6.05
CA ARG A 133 -11.88 8.18 -6.80
C ARG A 133 -12.92 9.14 -7.40
N VAL A 134 -14.04 8.61 -7.89
CA VAL A 134 -15.13 9.43 -8.48
C VAL A 134 -15.95 10.14 -7.41
N VAL A 135 -16.22 9.47 -6.28
CA VAL A 135 -17.06 9.96 -5.19
C VAL A 135 -16.29 10.92 -4.28
N ALA A 136 -15.13 10.51 -3.76
CA ALA A 136 -14.34 11.29 -2.82
C ALA A 136 -13.45 12.35 -3.51
N ARG A 137 -13.20 12.22 -4.82
CA ARG A 137 -12.33 13.10 -5.63
C ARG A 137 -11.07 13.56 -4.89
N PRO A 138 -10.23 12.64 -4.35
CA PRO A 138 -8.98 13.03 -3.71
C PRO A 138 -8.02 13.55 -4.79
N LEU A 139 -8.02 14.87 -5.00
CA LEU A 139 -7.14 15.57 -5.95
C LEU A 139 -5.76 15.87 -5.35
N GLN A 140 -5.64 15.77 -4.02
CA GLN A 140 -4.43 16.09 -3.27
C GLN A 140 -3.92 14.87 -2.51
N PRO A 141 -2.59 14.74 -2.36
CA PRO A 141 -2.01 13.74 -1.47
C PRO A 141 -2.54 13.91 -0.05
N SER A 142 -3.00 12.82 0.57
CA SER A 142 -3.48 12.81 1.95
C SER A 142 -2.30 12.84 2.91
N TRP A 143 -1.71 14.02 3.11
CA TRP A 143 -0.59 14.20 4.02
C TRP A 143 -1.08 14.28 5.47
N ASN A 144 -0.85 13.23 6.25
CA ASN A 144 -1.19 13.20 7.69
C ASN A 144 0.09 13.40 8.53
N SER A 145 0.23 14.57 9.15
CA SER A 145 1.40 14.92 9.97
C SER A 145 1.56 14.04 11.21
N ALA A 146 0.47 13.64 11.86
CA ALA A 146 0.48 12.77 13.03
C ALA A 146 0.97 11.36 12.65
N LYS A 147 0.52 10.85 11.49
CA LYS A 147 1.01 9.59 10.92
C LYS A 147 2.51 9.68 10.63
N ARG A 148 2.98 10.75 9.96
CA ARG A 148 4.40 10.96 9.65
C ARG A 148 5.30 11.02 10.89
N ALA A 149 4.83 11.63 11.97
CA ALA A 149 5.56 11.65 13.23
C ALA A 149 5.72 10.24 13.82
N LEU A 150 4.66 9.43 13.77
CA LEU A 150 4.70 8.03 14.22
C LEU A 150 5.57 7.14 13.30
N GLU A 151 5.70 7.48 12.02
CA GLU A 151 6.62 6.83 11.09
C GLU A 151 8.09 7.20 11.39
N SER A 152 8.38 8.48 11.66
CA SER A 152 9.75 8.95 11.93
C SER A 152 10.29 8.55 13.31
N GLU A 153 9.40 8.37 14.29
CA GLU A 153 9.75 7.87 15.62
C GLU A 153 10.16 6.39 15.64
N TRP A 154 9.87 5.63 14.59
CA TRP A 154 10.08 4.20 14.58
C TRP A 154 11.57 3.83 14.43
N ARG A 155 12.13 3.21 15.47
CA ARG A 155 13.53 2.77 15.55
C ARG A 155 13.73 1.27 15.30
N GLY A 156 12.73 0.60 14.74
CA GLY A 156 12.71 -0.86 14.59
C GLY A 156 12.23 -1.59 15.85
N TYR A 157 12.24 -2.92 15.82
CA TYR A 157 11.60 -3.83 16.79
C TYR A 157 12.12 -3.76 18.24
N ARG A 158 13.13 -2.93 18.55
CA ARG A 158 13.75 -2.91 19.89
C ARG A 158 12.91 -2.26 21.00
N ASP A 159 11.89 -1.46 20.67
CA ASP A 159 11.19 -0.64 21.67
C ASP A 159 9.76 -1.10 22.02
N GLN A 160 9.21 -2.14 21.38
CA GLN A 160 7.83 -2.59 21.66
C GLN A 160 7.70 -3.55 22.86
N ALA A 161 8.82 -3.96 23.48
CA ALA A 161 8.82 -4.85 24.65
C ALA A 161 8.81 -4.11 26.01
N ALA A 162 8.60 -2.79 26.02
CA ALA A 162 8.67 -1.97 27.23
C ALA A 162 7.38 -1.17 27.46
N VAL A 163 6.23 -1.84 27.58
CA VAL A 163 5.04 -1.32 28.28
C VAL A 163 4.30 -2.48 28.95
#